data_AF-X1HWL4-F1
#
_entry.id   AF-X1HWL4-F1
#
_cell.length_a   1.000
_cell.length_b   1.000
_cell.length_c   1.000
_cell.angle_alpha   90.00
_cell.angle_beta   90.00
_cell.angle_gamma   90.00
#
_symmetry.space_group_name_H-M   'P 1'
#
loop_
_entity.id
_entity.type
_entity.pdbx_description
1 polymer ?
#
loop_
_entity_poly.entity_id
_entity_poly.type
_entity_poly.pdbx_seq_one_letter_code
_entity_poly.pdbx_strand_id
1 'polypeptide(L)'
;MPIKDLSDVRRMPRIGKIRLGIKVEPEGKNPYPRATDFFVVPDEIKKIVGDMPKKLNIMFPTEKADEFAQQWLRCYSFTQGLVCKGNGVVATRKIDVETGDIARHTTEEWVFHEWNCDPDTCEQYSEKQCRRVMNLLFFMPDVPGIGVWQLD
;
A
#
# COMPACT_ATOMS: atom_id res chain seq x y z
N MET A 1 21.64 22.63 -15.91
CA MET A 1 20.94 21.33 -15.81
C MET A 1 21.30 20.74 -14.47
N PRO A 2 20.33 20.29 -13.67
CA PRO A 2 20.62 19.58 -12.43
C PRO A 2 21.26 18.21 -12.74
N ILE A 3 21.93 17.59 -11.77
CA ILE A 3 22.78 16.40 -11.97
C ILE A 3 21.91 15.22 -12.45
N LYS A 4 22.31 14.63 -13.60
CA LYS A 4 21.70 13.43 -14.19
C LYS A 4 21.64 12.30 -13.16
N ASP A 5 20.52 11.60 -13.07
CA ASP A 5 20.27 10.46 -12.17
C ASP A 5 20.22 10.79 -10.66
N LEU A 6 20.59 12.01 -10.25
CA LEU A 6 20.39 12.50 -8.87
C LEU A 6 19.11 13.31 -8.74
N SER A 7 18.89 14.20 -9.71
CA SER A 7 17.81 15.20 -9.66
C SER A 7 16.51 14.69 -10.27
N ASP A 8 16.59 13.57 -10.99
CA ASP A 8 15.48 12.87 -11.63
C ASP A 8 14.68 12.03 -10.62
N VAL A 9 15.28 11.68 -9.47
CA VAL A 9 14.65 10.87 -8.43
C VAL A 9 14.13 11.76 -7.30
N ARG A 10 13.00 12.43 -7.53
CA ARG A 10 12.30 13.18 -6.47
C ARG A 10 11.47 12.24 -5.61
N ARG A 11 12.04 11.76 -4.50
CA ARG A 11 11.27 11.01 -3.50
C ARG A 11 10.60 11.97 -2.54
N MET A 12 9.27 11.95 -2.53
CA MET A 12 8.50 12.65 -1.51
C MET A 12 8.51 11.83 -0.23
N PRO A 13 9.01 12.36 0.90
CA PRO A 13 9.00 11.62 2.15
C PRO A 13 7.57 11.37 2.57
N ARG A 14 7.22 10.11 2.81
CA ARG A 14 5.93 9.75 3.38
C ARG A 14 5.94 10.07 4.88
N ILE A 15 5.12 11.01 5.31
CA ILE A 15 5.08 11.47 6.70
C ILE A 15 4.05 10.70 7.54
N GLY A 16 3.04 10.10 6.91
CA GLY A 16 2.07 9.29 7.63
C GLY A 16 1.07 8.58 6.72
N LYS A 17 0.12 7.90 7.35
CA LYS A 17 -0.94 7.14 6.67
C LYS A 17 -2.31 7.56 7.20
N ILE A 18 -3.20 7.88 6.27
CA ILE A 18 -4.63 8.07 6.51
C ILE A 18 -5.34 6.76 6.18
N ARG A 19 -6.33 6.35 6.99
CA ARG A 19 -7.04 5.07 6.78
C ARG A 19 -8.52 5.30 6.57
N LEU A 20 -9.15 4.36 5.84
CA LEU A 20 -10.59 4.33 5.59
C LEU A 20 -11.38 3.48 6.60
N GLY A 21 -10.70 2.98 7.63
CA GLY A 21 -11.31 2.10 8.61
C GLY A 21 -10.40 1.81 9.78
N ILE A 22 -10.97 1.13 10.77
CA ILE A 22 -10.32 0.74 12.02
C ILE A 22 -10.20 -0.78 12.11
N LYS A 23 -9.20 -1.25 12.85
CA LYS A 23 -9.11 -2.65 13.26
C LYS A 23 -10.04 -2.85 14.45
N VAL A 24 -11.00 -3.76 14.33
CA VAL A 24 -11.87 -4.17 15.43
C VAL A 24 -11.32 -5.46 16.00
N GLU A 25 -11.18 -5.52 17.33
CA GLU A 25 -10.67 -6.68 18.06
C GLU A 25 -11.76 -7.16 19.05
N PRO A 26 -12.70 -8.01 18.61
CA PRO A 26 -13.74 -8.54 19.50
C PRO A 26 -13.15 -9.61 20.41
N GLU A 27 -13.66 -9.70 21.63
CA GLU A 27 -13.28 -10.75 22.56
C GLU A 27 -13.60 -12.15 21.98
N GLY A 28 -12.61 -13.03 21.97
CA GLY A 28 -12.74 -14.41 21.48
C GLY A 28 -12.86 -14.56 19.95
N LYS A 29 -12.66 -13.52 19.15
CA LYS A 29 -12.69 -13.59 17.67
C LYS A 29 -11.44 -12.99 17.04
N ASN A 30 -11.11 -13.46 15.84
CA ASN A 30 -10.04 -12.87 15.06
C ASN A 30 -10.34 -11.40 14.74
N PRO A 31 -9.35 -10.51 14.84
CA PRO A 31 -9.55 -9.11 14.54
C PRO A 31 -9.83 -8.92 13.05
N TYR A 32 -10.70 -7.95 12.74
CA TYR A 32 -11.10 -7.66 11.36
C TYR A 32 -11.14 -6.15 11.09
N PRO A 33 -10.91 -5.74 9.83
CA PRO A 33 -11.05 -4.34 9.45
C PRO A 33 -12.53 -3.96 9.36
N ARG A 34 -12.90 -2.80 9.90
CA ARG A 34 -14.22 -2.21 9.75
C ARG A 34 -14.09 -0.84 9.11
N ALA A 35 -14.75 -0.65 7.97
CA ALA A 35 -14.82 0.64 7.30
C ALA A 35 -15.51 1.69 8.18
N THR A 36 -15.05 2.93 8.10
CA THR A 36 -15.64 4.10 8.76
C THR A 36 -16.21 5.07 7.72
N ASP A 37 -17.15 5.92 8.12
CA ASP A 37 -17.68 7.01 7.28
C ASP A 37 -16.86 8.32 7.41
N PHE A 38 -15.73 8.25 8.11
CA PHE A 38 -14.74 9.31 8.30
C PHE A 38 -13.32 8.76 8.08
N PHE A 39 -12.37 9.64 7.82
CA PHE A 39 -10.96 9.30 7.71
C PHE A 39 -10.35 9.12 9.10
N VAL A 40 -9.68 7.99 9.31
CA VAL A 40 -8.90 7.74 10.52
C VAL A 40 -7.54 8.41 10.32
N VAL A 41 -7.33 9.51 11.03
CA VAL A 41 -6.13 10.35 10.99
C VAL A 41 -5.25 10.14 12.24
N PRO A 42 -3.93 10.32 12.16
CA PRO A 42 -3.08 10.29 13.35
C PRO A 42 -3.41 11.38 14.36
N ASP A 43 -3.09 11.13 15.63
CA ASP A 43 -3.41 12.05 16.73
C ASP A 43 -2.78 13.43 16.57
N GLU A 44 -1.59 13.50 15.96
CA GLU A 44 -0.87 14.77 15.72
C GLU A 44 -1.65 15.78 14.86
N ILE A 45 -2.54 15.32 13.98
CA ILE A 45 -3.27 16.20 13.05
C ILE A 45 -4.74 16.38 13.40
N LYS A 46 -5.27 15.63 14.40
CA LYS A 46 -6.68 15.73 14.83
C LYS A 46 -7.09 17.14 15.24
N LYS A 47 -6.17 17.91 15.85
CA LYS A 47 -6.44 19.31 16.23
C LYS A 47 -6.67 20.24 15.03
N ILE A 48 -6.20 19.84 13.85
CA ILE A 48 -6.25 20.64 12.62
C ILE A 48 -7.44 20.22 11.77
N VAL A 49 -7.62 18.92 11.56
CA VAL A 49 -8.65 18.38 10.65
C VAL A 49 -9.88 17.85 11.36
N GLY A 50 -9.85 17.75 12.69
CA GLY A 50 -10.89 17.14 13.53
C GLY A 50 -10.62 15.67 13.86
N ASP A 51 -11.38 15.12 14.81
CA ASP A 51 -11.24 13.73 15.26
C ASP A 51 -11.81 12.70 14.29
N MET A 52 -12.87 13.07 13.57
CA MET A 52 -13.60 12.23 12.61
C MET A 52 -13.90 13.00 11.32
N PRO A 53 -12.86 13.47 10.59
CA PRO A 53 -13.06 14.25 9.38
C PRO A 53 -13.72 13.41 8.28
N LYS A 54 -14.80 13.92 7.70
CA LYS A 54 -15.45 13.30 6.51
C LYS A 54 -14.90 13.82 5.18
N LYS A 55 -14.07 14.86 5.22
CA LYS A 55 -13.42 15.49 4.08
C LYS A 55 -12.03 15.93 4.49
N LEU A 56 -11.06 15.82 3.59
CA LEU A 56 -9.71 16.32 3.77
C LEU A 56 -9.41 17.26 2.60
N ASN A 57 -8.81 18.41 2.90
CA ASN A 57 -8.26 19.29 1.88
C ASN A 57 -6.92 18.71 1.44
N ILE A 58 -6.79 18.40 0.15
CA ILE A 58 -5.61 17.73 -0.40
C ILE A 58 -5.06 18.47 -1.60
N MET A 59 -3.78 18.26 -1.86
CA MET A 59 -3.11 18.71 -3.06
C MET A 59 -2.24 17.58 -3.61
N PHE A 60 -2.32 17.32 -4.91
CA PHE A 60 -1.44 16.34 -5.54
C PHE A 60 -0.04 16.92 -5.72
N PRO A 61 1.00 16.11 -5.52
CA PRO A 61 2.35 16.63 -5.50
C PRO A 61 2.93 16.93 -6.89
N THR A 62 2.41 16.25 -7.91
CA THR A 62 2.85 16.36 -9.30
C THR A 62 1.63 16.16 -10.20
N GLU A 63 1.73 16.58 -11.46
CA GLU A 63 0.69 16.38 -12.49
C GLU A 63 0.67 14.93 -13.06
N LYS A 64 1.61 14.09 -12.62
CA LYS A 64 1.78 12.73 -13.13
C LYS A 64 1.11 11.73 -12.19
N ALA A 65 -0.08 11.27 -12.58
CA ALA A 65 -0.91 10.39 -11.76
C ALA A 65 -0.20 9.08 -11.35
N ASP A 66 0.69 8.55 -12.18
CA ASP A 66 1.48 7.35 -11.89
C ASP A 66 2.52 7.55 -10.77
N GLU A 67 2.89 8.79 -10.44
CA GLU A 67 3.81 9.10 -9.35
C GLU A 67 3.10 9.11 -7.98
N PHE A 68 1.81 9.52 -7.94
CA PHE A 68 1.08 9.71 -6.69
C PHE A 68 -0.14 8.78 -6.50
N ALA A 69 -0.67 8.15 -7.55
CA ALA A 69 -1.82 7.24 -7.50
C ALA A 69 -1.42 5.86 -8.04
N GLN A 70 -0.34 5.31 -7.48
CA GLN A 70 0.27 4.08 -7.93
C GLN A 70 -0.64 2.87 -7.69
N GLN A 71 -1.05 2.21 -8.76
CA GLN A 71 -1.87 0.99 -8.71
C GLN A 71 -1.01 -0.25 -8.92
N TRP A 72 -1.18 -1.23 -8.05
CA TRP A 72 -0.45 -2.49 -8.09
C TRP A 72 -1.37 -3.66 -7.79
N LEU A 73 -1.08 -4.82 -8.36
CA LEU A 73 -1.57 -6.09 -7.86
C LEU A 73 -0.68 -6.50 -6.69
N ARG A 74 -1.28 -6.74 -5.52
CA ARG A 74 -0.55 -7.13 -4.31
C ARG A 74 -1.16 -8.37 -3.69
N CYS A 75 -0.32 -9.35 -3.39
CA CYS A 75 -0.68 -10.55 -2.65
C CYS A 75 0.03 -10.53 -1.30
N TYR A 76 -0.73 -10.71 -0.23
CA TYR A 76 -0.22 -10.75 1.13
C TYR A 76 -0.45 -12.13 1.74
N SER A 77 0.55 -12.57 2.50
CA SER A 77 0.48 -13.69 3.43
C SER A 77 0.44 -13.15 4.85
N PHE A 78 -0.31 -13.83 5.73
CA PHE A 78 -0.46 -13.41 7.12
C PHE A 78 0.88 -13.38 7.87
N THR A 79 1.76 -14.36 7.62
CA THR A 79 3.05 -14.49 8.32
C THR A 79 4.22 -13.89 7.54
N GLN A 80 4.17 -13.92 6.20
CA GLN A 80 5.28 -13.48 5.34
C GLN A 80 5.14 -12.03 4.85
N GLY A 81 4.01 -11.37 5.12
CA GLY A 81 3.74 -10.03 4.61
C GLY A 81 3.48 -10.03 3.10
N LEU A 82 4.06 -9.06 2.37
CA LEU A 82 3.90 -8.96 0.92
C LEU A 82 4.68 -10.09 0.23
N VAL A 83 3.96 -11.01 -0.42
CA VAL A 83 4.56 -12.18 -1.11
C VAL A 83 4.57 -12.04 -2.62
N CYS A 84 3.75 -11.15 -3.19
CA CYS A 84 3.80 -10.83 -4.62
C CYS A 84 3.37 -9.39 -4.86
N LYS A 85 4.08 -8.68 -5.73
CA LYS A 85 3.71 -7.34 -6.23
C LYS A 85 3.92 -7.29 -7.73
N GLY A 86 2.87 -6.99 -8.49
CA GLY A 86 2.93 -6.94 -9.96
C GLY A 86 2.07 -5.84 -10.56
N ASN A 87 2.27 -5.62 -11.87
CA ASN A 87 1.58 -4.60 -12.65
C ASN A 87 0.60 -5.18 -13.69
N GLY A 88 0.37 -6.50 -13.67
CA GLY A 88 -0.45 -7.20 -14.67
C GLY A 88 0.32 -7.58 -15.94
N VAL A 89 1.65 -7.47 -15.92
CA VAL A 89 2.54 -8.05 -16.93
C VAL A 89 3.70 -8.77 -16.25
N VAL A 90 4.38 -8.09 -15.31
CA VAL A 90 5.46 -8.65 -14.50
C VAL A 90 5.19 -8.45 -13.01
N ALA A 91 5.73 -9.35 -12.20
CA ALA A 91 5.70 -9.27 -10.75
C ALA A 91 7.05 -9.61 -10.12
N THR A 92 7.33 -8.99 -8.97
CA THR A 92 8.32 -9.52 -8.04
C THR A 92 7.58 -10.44 -7.07
N ARG A 93 7.93 -11.73 -7.09
CA ARG A 93 7.29 -12.78 -6.29
C ARG A 93 8.30 -13.38 -5.33
N LYS A 94 7.87 -13.60 -4.10
CA LYS A 94 8.61 -14.31 -3.06
C LYS A 94 8.38 -15.80 -3.23
N ILE A 95 9.41 -16.52 -3.64
CA ILE A 95 9.38 -17.95 -3.98
C ILE A 95 10.08 -18.73 -2.87
N ASP A 96 9.43 -19.78 -2.41
CA ASP A 96 9.96 -20.78 -1.50
C ASP A 96 11.05 -21.60 -2.21
N VAL A 97 12.24 -21.69 -1.59
CA VAL A 97 13.42 -22.33 -2.22
C VAL A 97 13.24 -23.84 -2.36
N GLU A 98 12.52 -24.48 -1.44
CA GLU A 98 12.33 -25.93 -1.44
C GLU A 98 11.28 -26.35 -2.47
N THR A 99 10.13 -25.67 -2.49
CA THR A 99 8.99 -26.06 -3.34
C THR A 99 8.99 -25.38 -4.71
N GLY A 100 9.69 -24.26 -4.87
CA GLY A 100 9.66 -23.45 -6.08
C GLY A 100 8.34 -22.69 -6.30
N ASP A 101 7.43 -22.72 -5.32
CA ASP A 101 6.13 -22.04 -5.38
C ASP A 101 6.14 -20.75 -4.55
N ILE A 102 5.05 -19.97 -4.59
CA ILE A 102 4.89 -18.76 -3.78
C ILE A 102 5.05 -19.08 -2.28
N ALA A 103 5.82 -18.25 -1.58
CA ALA A 103 6.08 -18.42 -0.16
C ALA A 103 4.80 -18.40 0.69
N ARG A 104 4.68 -19.38 1.58
CA ARG A 104 3.53 -19.61 2.46
C ARG A 104 3.94 -19.44 3.93
N HIS A 105 3.03 -19.77 4.83
CA HIS A 105 3.30 -19.65 6.27
C HIS A 105 4.31 -20.66 6.79
N THR A 106 4.51 -21.77 6.08
CA THR A 106 5.49 -22.82 6.37
C THR A 106 6.86 -22.56 5.74
N THR A 107 6.99 -21.54 4.88
CA THR A 107 8.25 -21.27 4.17
C THR A 107 9.32 -20.76 5.13
N GLU A 108 10.41 -21.51 5.24
CA GLU A 108 11.59 -21.15 6.03
C GLU A 108 12.56 -20.28 5.21
N GLU A 109 12.90 -20.73 4.01
CA GLU A 109 13.81 -20.04 3.08
C GLU A 109 13.11 -19.61 1.80
N TRP A 110 13.40 -18.38 1.35
CA TRP A 110 12.77 -17.81 0.17
C TRP A 110 13.69 -16.84 -0.55
N VAL A 111 13.40 -16.63 -1.83
CA VAL A 111 14.06 -15.64 -2.69
C VAL A 111 13.05 -14.78 -3.44
N PHE A 112 13.43 -13.56 -3.83
CA PHE A 112 12.63 -12.79 -4.77
C PHE A 112 12.99 -13.17 -6.19
N HIS A 113 11.97 -13.43 -7.01
CA HIS A 113 12.12 -13.76 -8.42
C HIS A 113 11.16 -12.91 -9.27
N GLU A 114 11.55 -12.63 -10.50
CA GLU A 114 10.65 -12.03 -11.50
C GLU A 114 9.64 -13.09 -12.00
N TRP A 115 8.38 -12.73 -12.11
CA TRP A 115 7.31 -13.66 -12.42
C TRP A 115 6.36 -13.08 -13.47
N ASN A 116 5.87 -13.92 -14.37
CA ASN A 116 4.84 -13.52 -15.33
C ASN A 116 3.52 -13.22 -14.61
N CYS A 117 3.08 -11.97 -14.63
CA CYS A 117 1.91 -11.52 -13.89
C CYS A 117 0.73 -11.37 -14.84
N ASP A 118 -0.11 -12.40 -14.95
CA ASP A 118 -1.36 -12.33 -15.70
C ASP A 118 -2.55 -12.62 -14.76
N PRO A 119 -3.38 -11.62 -14.41
CA PRO A 119 -4.52 -11.80 -13.51
C PRO A 119 -5.55 -12.82 -13.98
N ASP A 120 -5.66 -13.05 -15.29
CA ASP A 120 -6.67 -13.96 -15.85
C ASP A 120 -6.29 -15.43 -15.64
N THR A 121 -4.98 -15.71 -15.49
CA THR A 121 -4.44 -17.05 -15.26
C THR A 121 -3.82 -17.24 -13.87
N CYS A 122 -3.75 -16.20 -13.04
CA CYS A 122 -3.14 -16.23 -11.72
C CYS A 122 -4.10 -16.77 -10.65
N GLU A 123 -3.75 -17.92 -10.07
CA GLU A 123 -4.47 -18.57 -8.96
C GLU A 123 -4.69 -17.64 -7.77
N GLN A 124 -3.65 -16.92 -7.31
CA GLN A 124 -3.80 -16.03 -6.15
C GLN A 124 -4.79 -14.88 -6.44
N TYR A 125 -4.93 -14.46 -7.68
CA TYR A 125 -5.91 -13.44 -8.06
C TYR A 125 -7.33 -14.00 -8.13
N SER A 126 -7.51 -15.19 -8.73
CA SER A 126 -8.82 -15.86 -8.81
C SER A 126 -9.37 -16.22 -7.43
N GLU A 127 -8.49 -16.64 -6.51
CA GLU A 127 -8.82 -16.91 -5.09
C GLU A 127 -9.01 -15.64 -4.24
N LYS A 128 -8.83 -14.46 -4.85
CA LYS A 128 -8.95 -13.16 -4.19
C LYS A 128 -7.94 -12.94 -3.05
N GLN A 129 -6.81 -13.63 -3.07
CA GLN A 129 -5.68 -13.36 -2.18
C GLN A 129 -4.84 -12.19 -2.70
N CYS A 130 -4.67 -12.09 -4.01
CA CYS A 130 -4.12 -10.95 -4.70
C CYS A 130 -5.21 -9.92 -5.00
N ARG A 131 -4.95 -8.63 -4.74
CA ARG A 131 -5.91 -7.54 -4.91
C ARG A 131 -5.30 -6.39 -5.68
N ARG A 132 -6.15 -5.63 -6.38
CA ARG A 132 -5.81 -4.31 -6.90
C ARG A 132 -5.74 -3.34 -5.72
N VAL A 133 -4.58 -2.76 -5.50
CA VAL A 133 -4.30 -1.83 -4.40
C VAL A 133 -3.72 -0.55 -4.99
N MET A 134 -4.31 0.58 -4.62
CA MET A 134 -3.79 1.90 -4.95
C MET A 134 -3.14 2.50 -3.72
N ASN A 135 -1.90 2.97 -3.85
CA ASN A 135 -1.33 3.88 -2.88
C ASN A 135 -1.57 5.30 -3.40
N LEU A 136 -2.46 6.04 -2.75
CA LEU A 136 -2.68 7.45 -3.06
C LEU A 136 -1.80 8.32 -2.15
N LEU A 137 -0.91 9.10 -2.74
CA LEU A 137 -0.02 10.03 -2.08
C LEU A 137 -0.52 11.47 -2.32
N PHE A 138 -0.63 12.26 -1.26
CA PHE A 138 -1.10 13.65 -1.37
C PHE A 138 -0.51 14.51 -0.26
N PHE A 139 -0.42 15.82 -0.53
CA PHE A 139 -0.18 16.83 0.49
C PHE A 139 -1.49 17.21 1.18
N MET A 140 -1.38 17.63 2.44
CA MET A 140 -2.47 18.27 3.18
C MET A 140 -2.03 19.70 3.50
N PRO A 141 -2.43 20.70 2.70
CA PRO A 141 -1.92 22.07 2.81
C PRO A 141 -2.11 22.71 4.20
N ASP A 142 -3.16 22.30 4.90
CA ASP A 142 -3.52 22.83 6.22
C ASP A 142 -2.69 22.19 7.36
N VAL A 143 -1.95 21.10 7.09
CA VAL A 143 -1.17 20.36 8.07
C VAL A 143 0.30 20.73 7.97
N PRO A 144 0.93 21.21 9.07
CA PRO A 144 2.36 21.49 9.10
C PRO A 144 3.21 20.24 8.83
N GLY A 145 4.20 20.37 7.95
CA GLY A 145 5.14 19.30 7.62
C GLY A 145 5.54 19.35 6.15
N ILE A 146 6.70 18.77 5.83
CA ILE A 146 7.16 18.61 4.45
C ILE A 146 7.12 17.13 4.11
N GLY A 147 6.12 16.73 3.34
CA GLY A 147 5.98 15.35 2.86
C GLY A 147 4.54 14.96 2.55
N VAL A 148 4.37 13.76 2.01
CA VAL A 148 3.09 13.24 1.55
C VAL A 148 2.45 12.30 2.56
N TRP A 149 1.12 12.38 2.64
CA TRP A 149 0.25 11.43 3.30
C TRP A 149 -0.11 10.31 2.33
N GLN A 150 -0.18 9.08 2.83
CA GLN A 150 -0.61 7.92 2.04
C GLN A 150 -2.00 7.47 2.46
N LEU A 151 -2.86 7.14 1.48
CA LEU A 151 -4.12 6.45 1.66
C LEU A 151 -4.07 5.11 0.90
N ASP A 152 -4.24 4.01 1.63
CA ASP A 152 -4.31 2.61 1.15
C ASP A 152 -5.08 1.71 2.13
#